data_AF-A0A7C9K4Z3-F1
#
_entry.id   AF-A0A7C9K4Z3-F1
#
_cell.length_a   1.000
_cell.length_b   1.000
_cell.length_c   1.000
_cell.angle_alpha   90.00
_cell.angle_beta   90.00
_cell.angle_gamma   90.00
#
_symmetry.space_group_name_H-M   'P 1'
#
loop_
_entity.id
_entity.type
_entity.pdbx_description
1 polymer ?
#
loop_
_entity_poly.entity_id
_entity_poly.type
_entity_poly.pdbx_seq_one_letter_code
_entity_poly.pdbx_strand_id
1 'polypeptide(L)'
;MADINYPELLPRPFRQGYGLQHTDNVLRIPLGNGRPRKEILHGPGPTTVSVRLRMHPRFAQVFEGFYWHTLHSGVLPFNMRLLSPLGVQWCESVEFLARYDGPTPLPESRGGEGRVWEFSAQLLIPKPPIVTAEDMLYPEEIIYSDLFDRTMNKYWPKPIR
;
A
#
# COMPACT_ATOMS: atom_id res chain seq x y z
N MET A 1 9.40 3.12 -14.58
CA MET A 1 8.41 3.86 -13.77
C MET A 1 7.09 3.72 -14.51
N ALA A 2 5.98 3.45 -13.81
CA ALA A 2 4.68 3.47 -14.45
C ALA A 2 4.25 4.93 -14.70
N ASP A 3 3.79 5.25 -15.91
CA ASP A 3 3.38 6.62 -16.27
C ASP A 3 1.94 6.94 -15.79
N ILE A 4 1.21 5.92 -15.34
CA ILE A 4 -0.19 6.04 -14.92
C ILE A 4 -0.25 6.23 -13.40
N ASN A 5 -0.91 7.29 -12.96
CA ASN A 5 -1.17 7.54 -11.54
C ASN A 5 -2.62 7.20 -11.19
N TYR A 6 -2.82 6.69 -9.98
CA TYR A 6 -4.15 6.51 -9.42
C TYR A 6 -4.87 7.88 -9.36
N PRO A 7 -6.12 7.98 -9.86
CA PRO A 7 -6.83 9.25 -9.91
C PRO A 7 -6.97 9.91 -8.52
N GLU A 8 -6.56 11.16 -8.38
CA GLU A 8 -6.59 11.88 -7.09
C GLU A 8 -8.02 12.07 -6.54
N LEU A 9 -9.01 12.07 -7.42
CA LEU A 9 -10.43 12.17 -7.09
C LEU A 9 -10.96 10.93 -6.37
N LEU A 10 -10.30 9.77 -6.53
CA LEU A 10 -10.76 8.52 -5.93
C LEU A 10 -10.26 8.40 -4.49
N PRO A 11 -11.10 7.85 -3.58
CA PRO A 11 -10.72 7.70 -2.19
C PRO A 11 -9.59 6.68 -2.04
N ARG A 12 -8.78 6.86 -0.99
CA ARG A 12 -7.77 5.87 -0.62
C ARG A 12 -8.42 4.60 -0.07
N PRO A 13 -7.70 3.46 -0.12
CA PRO A 13 -8.15 2.22 0.50
C PRO A 13 -8.56 2.39 1.95
N PHE A 14 -9.69 1.79 2.28
CA PHE A 14 -10.22 1.73 3.63
C PHE A 14 -9.35 0.82 4.49
N ARG A 15 -9.17 1.17 5.77
CA ARG A 15 -8.27 0.43 6.68
C ARG A 15 -8.79 -0.96 7.05
N GLN A 16 -10.11 -1.17 7.01
CA GLN A 16 -10.69 -2.46 7.37
C GLN A 16 -10.42 -3.50 6.27
N GLY A 17 -9.78 -4.61 6.66
CA GLY A 17 -9.34 -5.63 5.71
C GLY A 17 -8.03 -5.29 4.97
N TYR A 18 -7.38 -4.19 5.36
CA TYR A 18 -6.07 -3.81 4.82
C TYR A 18 -4.96 -4.63 5.47
N GLY A 19 -4.13 -5.27 4.66
CA GLY A 19 -2.99 -6.05 5.15
C GLY A 19 -1.91 -6.19 4.08
N LEU A 20 -0.66 -5.94 4.46
CA LEU A 20 0.51 -6.17 3.63
C LEU A 20 1.04 -7.58 3.90
N GLN A 21 1.25 -8.35 2.84
CA GLN A 21 1.80 -9.70 2.88
C GLN A 21 3.07 -9.73 2.03
N HIS A 22 4.22 -9.78 2.69
CA HIS A 22 5.50 -9.91 2.01
C HIS A 22 5.71 -11.36 1.59
N THR A 23 6.14 -11.58 0.34
CA THR A 23 6.52 -12.91 -0.12
C THR A 23 7.83 -13.35 0.56
N ASP A 24 7.86 -14.60 1.04
CA ASP A 24 9.07 -15.18 1.61
C ASP A 24 10.13 -15.41 0.51
N ASN A 25 11.33 -14.91 0.74
CA ASN A 25 12.46 -15.02 -0.19
C ASN A 25 13.52 -16.03 0.29
N VAL A 26 13.28 -16.73 1.40
CA VAL A 26 14.24 -17.66 2.02
C VAL A 26 13.83 -19.11 1.79
N LEU A 27 14.69 -19.87 1.11
CA LEU A 27 14.56 -21.32 1.00
C LEU A 27 15.02 -22.00 2.30
N ARG A 28 14.21 -22.94 2.81
CA ARG A 28 14.53 -23.74 4.00
C ARG A 28 14.64 -25.21 3.61
N ILE A 29 15.86 -25.73 3.59
CA ILE A 29 16.15 -27.12 3.21
C ILE A 29 16.25 -27.96 4.48
N PRO A 30 15.38 -28.96 4.70
CA PRO A 30 15.49 -29.83 5.86
C PRO A 30 16.76 -30.68 5.77
N LEU A 31 17.52 -30.73 6.87
CA LEU A 31 18.68 -31.60 7.03
C LEU A 31 18.35 -32.71 8.03
N GLY A 32 18.99 -33.87 7.90
CA GLY A 32 18.74 -35.04 8.77
C GLY A 32 19.05 -34.82 10.26
N ASN A 33 19.76 -33.73 10.62
CA ASN A 33 20.03 -33.32 11.99
C ASN A 33 18.93 -32.43 12.61
N GLY A 34 17.81 -32.21 11.92
CA GLY A 34 16.68 -31.39 12.38
C GLY A 34 16.88 -29.88 12.28
N ARG A 35 18.08 -29.38 11.93
CA ARG A 35 18.33 -27.94 11.71
C ARG A 35 18.29 -27.64 10.21
N PRO A 36 17.29 -26.89 9.70
CA PRO A 36 17.22 -26.59 8.29
C PRO A 36 18.33 -25.62 7.87
N ARG A 37 18.96 -25.88 6.71
CA ARG A 37 19.82 -24.90 6.04
C ARG A 37 18.93 -23.83 5.41
N LYS A 38 19.32 -22.56 5.58
CA LYS A 38 18.60 -21.41 5.03
C LYS A 38 19.44 -20.75 3.94
N GLU A 39 18.81 -20.37 2.84
CA GLU A 39 19.45 -19.68 1.73
C GLU A 39 18.53 -18.58 1.20
N ILE A 40 19.08 -17.38 0.98
CA ILE A 40 18.34 -16.24 0.42
C ILE A 40 18.36 -16.41 -1.10
N LEU A 41 17.18 -16.54 -1.72
CA LEU A 41 17.07 -16.78 -3.17
C LEU A 41 17.14 -15.50 -3.98
N HIS A 42 16.51 -14.44 -3.48
CA HIS A 42 16.40 -13.15 -4.16
C HIS A 42 16.34 -12.03 -3.13
N GLY A 43 16.42 -10.79 -3.60
CA GLY A 43 16.21 -9.59 -2.77
C GLY A 43 14.83 -9.55 -2.11
N PRO A 44 14.45 -8.41 -1.50
CA PRO A 44 13.17 -8.31 -0.83
C PRO A 44 12.04 -8.54 -1.88
N GLY A 45 11.25 -9.59 -1.66
CA GLY A 45 10.23 -10.04 -2.59
C GLY A 45 9.08 -9.04 -2.71
N PRO A 46 8.19 -9.23 -3.71
CA PRO A 46 7.03 -8.38 -3.87
C PRO A 46 6.10 -8.49 -2.65
N THR A 47 5.27 -7.46 -2.46
CA THR A 47 4.29 -7.40 -1.38
C THR A 47 2.89 -7.39 -1.94
N THR A 48 2.08 -8.35 -1.53
CA THR A 48 0.65 -8.36 -1.85
C THR A 48 -0.10 -7.53 -0.82
N VAL A 49 -1.05 -6.71 -1.27
CA VAL A 49 -1.92 -5.91 -0.42
C VAL A 49 -3.38 -6.15 -0.76
N SER A 50 -4.17 -6.51 0.25
CA SER A 50 -5.63 -6.56 0.13
C SER A 50 -6.20 -5.17 0.41
N VAL A 51 -6.89 -4.59 -0.56
CA VAL A 51 -7.49 -3.25 -0.44
C VAL A 51 -9.00 -3.33 -0.58
N ARG A 52 -9.69 -2.47 0.17
CA ARG A 52 -11.13 -2.21 0.02
C ARG A 52 -11.37 -0.74 -0.28
N LEU A 53 -12.18 -0.44 -1.27
CA LEU A 53 -12.53 0.92 -1.67
C LEU A 53 -14.03 1.11 -1.43
N ARG A 54 -14.38 2.12 -0.64
CA ARG A 54 -15.77 2.53 -0.41
C ARG A 54 -16.02 3.85 -1.10
N MET A 55 -17.00 3.89 -1.98
CA MET A 55 -17.23 5.06 -2.82
C MET A 55 -18.70 5.31 -3.13
N HIS A 56 -19.04 6.58 -3.29
CA HIS A 56 -20.34 6.99 -3.82
C HIS A 56 -20.48 6.60 -5.29
N PRO A 57 -21.72 6.52 -5.84
CA PRO A 57 -21.95 5.98 -7.18
C PRO A 57 -21.17 6.69 -8.30
N ARG A 58 -20.97 8.01 -8.18
CA ARG A 58 -20.21 8.79 -9.17
C ARG A 58 -18.72 8.38 -9.19
N PHE A 59 -18.12 8.20 -8.03
CA PHE A 59 -16.73 7.75 -7.92
C PHE A 59 -16.58 6.27 -8.32
N ALA A 60 -17.60 5.43 -8.07
CA ALA A 60 -17.63 4.05 -8.54
C ALA A 60 -17.52 3.97 -10.07
N GLN A 61 -18.29 4.79 -10.79
CA GLN A 61 -18.20 4.86 -12.26
C GLN A 61 -16.81 5.28 -12.74
N VAL A 62 -16.18 6.25 -12.08
CA VAL A 62 -14.82 6.70 -12.40
C VAL A 62 -13.80 5.58 -12.17
N PHE A 63 -13.93 4.82 -11.08
CA PHE A 63 -13.06 3.69 -10.79
C PHE A 63 -13.18 2.58 -11.85
N GLU A 64 -14.39 2.22 -12.25
CA GLU A 64 -14.60 1.23 -13.31
C GLU A 64 -14.01 1.70 -14.63
N GLY A 65 -14.23 2.97 -15.00
CA GLY A 65 -13.62 3.55 -16.20
C GLY A 65 -12.09 3.55 -16.15
N PHE A 66 -11.50 3.86 -15.00
CA PHE A 66 -10.06 3.80 -14.79
C PHE A 66 -9.53 2.37 -14.97
N TYR A 67 -10.16 1.38 -14.35
CA TYR A 67 -9.74 -0.02 -14.46
C TYR A 67 -9.84 -0.55 -15.90
N TRP A 68 -11.00 -0.35 -16.56
CA TRP A 68 -11.25 -0.90 -17.88
C TRP A 68 -10.50 -0.15 -18.99
N HIS A 69 -10.52 1.18 -18.97
CA HIS A 69 -10.00 1.99 -20.07
C HIS A 69 -8.58 2.49 -19.84
N THR A 70 -8.22 2.89 -18.62
CA THR A 70 -6.86 3.41 -18.37
C THR A 70 -5.88 2.28 -18.13
N LEU A 71 -6.24 1.31 -17.28
CA LEU A 71 -5.38 0.16 -16.96
C LEU A 71 -5.50 -1.02 -17.93
N HIS A 72 -6.29 -0.89 -18.99
CA HIS A 72 -6.55 -1.96 -19.96
C HIS A 72 -6.97 -3.26 -19.27
N SER A 73 -8.03 -3.19 -18.46
CA SER A 73 -8.54 -4.32 -17.66
C SER A 73 -7.58 -4.80 -16.56
N GLY A 74 -6.72 -3.92 -16.04
CA GLY A 74 -5.78 -4.22 -14.96
C GLY A 74 -4.42 -4.77 -15.41
N VAL A 75 -4.14 -4.76 -16.72
CA VAL A 75 -2.85 -5.21 -17.29
C VAL A 75 -1.72 -4.21 -17.04
N LEU A 76 -2.03 -2.91 -17.07
CA LEU A 76 -1.00 -1.89 -16.91
C LEU A 76 -0.73 -1.59 -15.43
N PRO A 77 0.55 -1.45 -15.03
CA PRO A 77 0.92 -1.00 -13.70
C PRO A 77 0.61 0.49 -13.51
N PHE A 78 0.39 0.89 -12.27
CA PHE A 78 0.09 2.28 -11.91
C PHE A 78 0.69 2.67 -10.56
N ASN A 79 0.85 3.96 -10.30
CA ASN A 79 1.34 4.44 -9.02
C ASN A 79 0.17 4.78 -8.10
N MET A 80 0.26 4.37 -6.84
CA MET A 80 -0.83 4.55 -5.88
C MET A 80 -0.30 4.91 -4.49
N ARG A 81 -1.02 5.77 -3.78
CA ARG A 81 -0.73 6.07 -2.38
C ARG A 81 -1.29 4.98 -1.47
N LEU A 82 -0.41 4.23 -0.84
CA LEU A 82 -0.77 3.13 0.06
C LEU A 82 -0.22 3.38 1.46
N LEU A 83 -0.89 2.80 2.46
CA LEU A 83 -0.50 2.89 3.85
C LEU A 83 0.49 1.76 4.15
N SER A 84 1.66 2.07 4.67
CA SER A 84 2.59 1.08 5.20
C SER A 84 3.08 1.50 6.60
N PRO A 85 3.93 0.69 7.26
CA PRO A 85 4.58 1.11 8.50
C PRO A 85 5.39 2.42 8.37
N LEU A 86 5.81 2.78 7.15
CA LEU A 86 6.48 4.05 6.84
C LEU A 86 5.50 5.23 6.68
N GLY A 87 4.21 5.02 6.89
CA GLY A 87 3.16 6.01 6.66
C GLY A 87 2.52 5.87 5.29
N VAL A 88 1.89 6.95 4.81
CA VAL A 88 1.23 6.97 3.49
C VAL A 88 2.20 7.48 2.44
N GLN A 89 2.68 6.57 1.59
CA GLN A 89 3.66 6.86 0.56
C GLN A 89 3.17 6.46 -0.83
N TRP A 90 3.82 6.99 -1.85
CA TRP A 90 3.62 6.56 -3.23
C TRP A 90 4.33 5.22 -3.43
N CYS A 91 3.54 4.19 -3.72
CA CYS A 91 4.03 2.93 -4.22
C CYS A 91 4.05 3.00 -5.74
N GLU A 92 5.21 2.71 -6.32
CA GLU A 92 5.43 2.70 -7.76
C GLU A 92 5.08 1.34 -8.36
N SER A 93 4.61 1.37 -9.61
CA SER A 93 4.34 0.17 -10.42
C SER A 93 3.48 -0.88 -9.71
N VAL A 94 2.43 -0.44 -9.02
CA VAL A 94 1.44 -1.31 -8.38
C VAL A 94 0.60 -1.98 -9.47
N GLU A 95 0.34 -3.27 -9.30
CA GLU A 95 -0.38 -4.10 -10.27
C GLU A 95 -1.60 -4.74 -9.62
N PHE A 96 -2.65 -4.99 -10.39
CA PHE A 96 -3.76 -5.83 -9.93
C PHE A 96 -3.37 -7.30 -10.10
N LEU A 97 -3.39 -8.09 -9.03
CA LEU A 97 -3.14 -9.54 -9.13
C LEU A 97 -4.26 -10.28 -9.84
N ALA A 98 -5.48 -9.79 -9.66
CA ALA A 98 -6.68 -10.32 -10.26
C ALA A 98 -7.67 -9.17 -10.47
N ARG A 99 -8.75 -9.48 -11.20
CA ARG A 99 -9.91 -8.59 -11.30
C ARG A 99 -10.42 -8.24 -9.90
N TYR A 100 -10.83 -6.98 -9.72
CA TYR A 100 -11.49 -6.55 -8.49
C TYR A 100 -12.85 -7.25 -8.31
N ASP A 101 -13.23 -7.48 -7.06
CA ASP A 101 -14.54 -7.94 -6.65
C ASP A 101 -15.47 -6.76 -6.34
N GLY A 102 -16.75 -6.90 -6.70
CA GLY A 102 -17.75 -5.84 -6.60
C GLY A 102 -18.20 -5.34 -7.98
N PRO A 103 -19.05 -4.29 -8.05
CA PRO A 103 -19.51 -3.44 -6.95
C PRO A 103 -20.54 -4.11 -6.02
N THR A 104 -20.30 -4.13 -4.71
CA THR A 104 -21.26 -4.62 -3.71
C THR A 104 -21.93 -3.44 -3.00
N PRO A 105 -23.28 -3.36 -2.96
CA PRO A 105 -23.96 -2.28 -2.26
C PRO A 105 -23.83 -2.50 -0.75
N LEU A 106 -23.34 -1.50 -0.03
CA LEU A 106 -23.31 -1.54 1.43
C LEU A 106 -24.68 -1.12 2.01
N PRO A 107 -25.14 -1.77 3.09
CA PRO A 107 -26.36 -1.37 3.77
C PRO A 107 -26.20 0.05 4.33
N GLU A 108 -27.27 0.84 4.25
CA GLU A 108 -27.28 2.23 4.71
C GLU A 108 -26.93 2.30 6.21
N SER A 109 -25.84 2.99 6.53
CA SER A 109 -25.53 3.34 7.91
C SER A 109 -26.34 4.58 8.30
N ARG A 110 -27.55 4.36 8.81
CA ARG A 110 -28.38 5.32 9.58
C ARG A 110 -28.51 6.73 8.98
N GLY A 111 -29.52 6.93 8.12
CA GLY A 111 -30.15 8.24 7.91
C GLY A 111 -29.53 9.18 6.88
N GLY A 112 -28.85 8.67 5.85
CA GLY A 112 -28.36 9.49 4.74
C GLY A 112 -28.61 8.82 3.39
N GLU A 113 -29.21 9.55 2.46
CA GLU A 113 -29.35 9.17 1.05
C GLU A 113 -27.97 8.86 0.46
N GLY A 114 -27.60 7.59 0.34
CA GLY A 114 -26.25 7.29 -0.13
C GLY A 114 -26.00 5.82 -0.42
N ARG A 115 -26.24 5.41 -1.67
CA ARG A 115 -25.79 4.12 -2.22
C ARG A 115 -24.27 4.06 -2.24
N VAL A 116 -23.65 3.64 -1.14
CA VAL A 116 -22.19 3.42 -1.09
C VAL A 116 -21.89 2.04 -1.65
N TRP A 117 -20.91 1.98 -2.54
CA TRP A 117 -20.42 0.74 -3.14
C TRP A 117 -19.07 0.38 -2.53
N GLU A 118 -18.92 -0.91 -2.20
CA GLU A 118 -17.65 -1.49 -1.80
C GLU A 118 -17.05 -2.28 -2.96
N PHE A 119 -15.75 -2.08 -3.16
CA PHE A 119 -14.92 -2.83 -4.10
C PHE A 119 -13.77 -3.44 -3.31
N SER A 120 -13.42 -4.68 -3.59
CA SER A 120 -12.28 -5.37 -3.00
C SER A 120 -11.29 -5.76 -4.08
N ALA A 121 -10.00 -5.57 -3.84
CA ALA A 121 -8.97 -5.97 -4.80
C ALA A 121 -7.71 -6.45 -4.07
N GLN A 122 -6.93 -7.27 -4.76
CA GLN A 122 -5.57 -7.63 -4.34
C GLN A 122 -4.59 -6.96 -5.29
N LEU A 123 -3.68 -6.16 -4.73
CA LEU A 123 -2.65 -5.48 -5.49
C LEU A 123 -1.28 -6.10 -5.18
N LEU A 124 -0.41 -6.13 -6.17
CA LEU A 124 1.00 -6.46 -6.02
C LEU A 124 1.81 -5.18 -6.02
N ILE A 125 2.69 -5.05 -5.03
CA ILE A 125 3.69 -3.99 -4.95
C ILE A 125 5.04 -4.64 -5.23
N PRO A 126 5.65 -4.41 -6.41
CA PRO A 126 6.92 -5.03 -6.76
C PRO A 126 8.06 -4.64 -5.81
N LYS A 127 8.13 -3.36 -5.44
CA LYS A 127 9.12 -2.84 -4.50
C LYS A 127 8.51 -2.72 -3.09
N PRO A 128 8.86 -3.61 -2.15
CA PRO A 128 8.26 -3.61 -0.83
C PRO A 128 8.54 -2.30 -0.08
N PRO A 129 7.54 -1.75 0.64
CA PRO A 129 7.68 -0.51 1.41
C PRO A 129 8.40 -0.76 2.75
N ILE A 130 9.67 -1.12 2.69
CA ILE A 130 10.53 -1.44 3.85
C ILE A 130 11.61 -0.39 4.06
N VAL A 131 12.07 -0.29 5.31
CA VAL A 131 13.24 0.50 5.70
C VAL A 131 14.48 -0.06 5.01
N THR A 132 15.43 0.80 4.64
CA THR A 132 16.67 0.35 4.00
C THR A 132 17.61 -0.31 5.00
N ALA A 133 18.61 -1.06 4.51
CA ALA A 133 19.61 -1.65 5.39
C ALA A 133 20.46 -0.60 6.12
N GLU A 134 20.66 0.57 5.51
CA GLU A 134 21.44 1.68 6.06
C GLU A 134 20.70 2.35 7.22
N ASP A 135 19.41 2.65 7.06
CA ASP A 135 18.57 3.21 8.11
C ASP A 135 18.48 2.27 9.33
N MET A 136 18.52 0.95 9.10
CA MET A 136 18.47 -0.05 10.18
C MET A 136 19.74 -0.07 11.04
N LEU A 137 20.84 0.57 10.62
CA LEU A 137 22.01 0.77 11.47
C LEU A 137 21.72 1.73 12.65
N TYR A 138 20.71 2.58 12.51
CA TYR A 138 20.33 3.60 13.49
C TYR A 138 18.83 3.50 13.84
N PRO A 139 18.37 2.41 14.47
CA PRO A 139 16.96 2.20 14.76
C PRO A 139 16.38 3.26 15.72
N GLU A 140 17.24 3.84 16.56
CA GLU A 140 16.92 4.96 17.46
C GLU A 140 16.34 6.14 16.67
N GLU A 141 16.92 6.45 15.50
CA GLU A 141 16.51 7.58 14.66
C GLU A 141 15.12 7.38 14.06
N ILE A 142 14.77 6.12 13.75
CA ILE A 142 13.44 5.75 13.25
C ILE A 142 12.41 5.92 14.37
N ILE A 143 12.69 5.34 15.54
CA ILE A 143 11.77 5.34 16.69
C ILE A 143 11.56 6.76 17.23
N TYR A 144 12.62 7.56 17.33
CA TYR A 144 12.60 8.90 17.91
C TYR A 144 12.50 10.02 16.86
N SER A 145 12.19 9.70 15.61
CA SER A 145 12.02 10.68 14.51
C SER A 145 11.04 11.81 14.86
N ASP A 146 9.88 11.50 15.47
CA ASP A 146 8.90 12.49 15.92
C ASP A 146 9.44 13.38 17.06
N LEU A 147 10.27 12.82 17.95
CA LEU A 147 10.91 13.62 19.01
C LEU A 147 11.91 14.60 18.41
N PHE A 148 12.71 14.15 17.44
CA PHE A 148 13.64 15.00 16.71
C PHE A 148 12.91 16.13 15.96
N ASP A 149 11.84 15.82 15.22
CA ASP A 149 11.08 16.82 14.47
C ASP A 149 10.43 17.87 15.38
N ARG A 150 9.79 17.44 16.47
CA ARG A 150 9.21 18.36 17.46
C ARG A 150 10.26 19.24 18.12
N THR A 151 11.42 18.69 18.48
CA THR A 151 12.48 19.46 19.14
C THR A 151 13.14 20.44 18.19
N MET A 152 13.40 20.04 16.94
CA MET A 152 13.88 20.94 15.88
C MET A 152 12.91 22.10 15.67
N ASN A 153 11.62 21.85 15.42
CA ASN A 153 10.63 22.90 15.18
C ASN A 153 10.42 23.82 16.40
N LYS A 154 10.62 23.31 17.62
CA LYS A 154 10.49 24.12 18.85
C LYS A 154 11.68 25.02 19.11
N TYR A 155 12.90 24.57 18.81
CA TYR A 155 14.13 25.27 19.18
C TYR A 155 14.87 25.93 17.99
N TRP A 156 14.49 25.63 16.74
CA TRP A 156 15.20 26.04 15.53
C TRP A 156 14.27 26.38 14.34
N PRO A 157 14.56 27.40 13.50
CA PRO A 157 15.43 28.55 13.75
C PRO A 157 14.67 29.63 14.52
N LYS A 158 15.36 30.32 15.44
CA LYS A 158 14.86 31.60 15.95
C LYS A 158 14.79 32.58 14.76
N PRO A 159 13.68 33.32 14.57
CA PRO A 159 13.64 34.34 13.54
C PRO A 159 14.85 35.27 13.71
N ILE A 160 15.58 35.49 12.62
CA ILE A 160 16.63 36.51 12.56
C ILE A 160 15.94 37.83 12.88
N ARG A 161 16.31 38.43 14.01
CA ARG A 161 15.80 39.74 14.45
C ARG A 161 16.36 40.85 13.57
#